data_AF-A0A7X8RCI2-F1
#
_entry.id   AF-A0A7X8RCI2-F1
#
_cell.length_a   1.000
_cell.length_b   1.000
_cell.length_c   1.000
_cell.angle_alpha   90.00
_cell.angle_beta   90.00
_cell.angle_gamma   90.00
#
_symmetry.space_group_name_H-M   'P 1'
#
loop_
_entity.id
_entity.type
_entity.pdbx_description
1 polymer ?
#
loop_
_entity_poly.entity_id
_entity_poly.type
_entity_poly.pdbx_seq_one_letter_code
_entity_poly.pdbx_strand_id
1 'polypeptide(L)'
;MTAKQIIVAGILDTKGDEIKFLAERVKAAGGKPSVLEISVGHEVGWADISLSDVVARVGKKKEDIFALDRNSASDLIAQGAIKLIKEMREAGQVDGIIAYGGSMGASIATRIMQSLPIGFPKVMLTTMASGDVSPYVGTRDICMIYPIAEAGLNKVTRPILNNAAAAVVGMASPPDMEGIEEKPLIGCMMFGVTTPCVLRASSIVEKAGYDVMINHAVGSGGRSMEELIRDGYITGILDITTHEIADEMLGGVLSAGPDRMTAAGEMGIPQVIAPGGLDLINFGPKSTVPATLLKETDQPGRGLYEHNPTVTCVGVSMDEIYEIGEHMARKLNAAKGPSIMCVPMRGWGACDLATPDIELGWAGPGAGPVWAADENNPQWSKRSMRYVQALKATIDPDKDNLEVILVDKHMNDPECADFLAELLLEMLKGKWTKGNRADHPFVIPF
;
A
#
# COMPACT_ATOMS: atom_id res chain seq x y z
N MET A 1 -35.88 -9.26 3.90
CA MET A 1 -34.44 -9.32 4.15
C MET A 1 -34.21 -9.34 5.65
N THR A 2 -33.32 -10.20 6.14
CA THR A 2 -32.88 -10.21 7.54
C THR A 2 -32.14 -8.90 7.85
N ALA A 3 -32.44 -8.29 8.99
CA ALA A 3 -31.77 -7.05 9.41
C ALA A 3 -30.27 -7.29 9.62
N LYS A 4 -29.44 -6.41 9.06
CA LYS A 4 -27.98 -6.50 9.12
C LYS A 4 -27.46 -6.16 10.51
N GLN A 5 -26.55 -6.97 11.04
CA GLN A 5 -25.96 -6.84 12.35
C GLN A 5 -24.84 -5.79 12.33
N ILE A 6 -25.05 -4.66 12.99
CA ILE A 6 -24.10 -3.55 12.98
C ILE A 6 -23.51 -3.35 14.37
N ILE A 7 -22.19 -3.44 14.47
CA ILE A 7 -21.47 -3.09 15.69
C ILE A 7 -21.44 -1.58 15.83
N VAL A 8 -21.90 -1.06 16.97
CA VAL A 8 -21.87 0.37 17.31
C VAL A 8 -20.86 0.56 18.44
N ALA A 9 -19.64 0.99 18.11
CA ALA A 9 -18.52 1.03 19.05
C ALA A 9 -18.24 2.43 19.58
N GLY A 10 -17.84 2.53 20.86
CA GLY A 10 -17.39 3.79 21.43
C GLY A 10 -16.85 3.68 22.86
N ILE A 11 -16.24 4.78 23.32
CA ILE A 11 -15.82 4.97 24.71
C ILE A 11 -17.07 5.42 25.49
N LEU A 12 -17.77 4.45 26.10
CA LEU A 12 -19.13 4.65 26.58
C LEU A 12 -19.22 5.43 27.89
N ASP A 13 -18.16 5.40 28.69
CA ASP A 13 -18.07 6.18 29.94
C ASP A 13 -18.09 7.71 29.71
N THR A 14 -17.74 8.15 28.50
CA THR A 14 -17.75 9.57 28.12
C THR A 14 -18.70 9.91 26.97
N LYS A 15 -19.04 8.95 26.11
CA LYS A 15 -19.91 9.14 24.93
C LYS A 15 -21.15 8.22 24.90
N GLY A 16 -21.57 7.74 26.06
CA GLY A 16 -22.65 6.75 26.18
C GLY A 16 -23.97 7.23 25.55
N ASP A 17 -24.33 8.51 25.72
CA ASP A 17 -25.58 9.05 25.18
C ASP A 17 -25.55 9.16 23.65
N GLU A 18 -24.43 9.58 23.06
CA GLU A 18 -24.26 9.66 21.61
C GLU A 18 -24.23 8.28 20.98
N ILE A 19 -23.59 7.29 21.61
CA ILE A 19 -23.57 5.91 21.13
C ILE A 19 -24.95 5.26 21.23
N LYS A 20 -25.71 5.49 22.32
CA LYS A 20 -27.12 5.07 22.41
C LYS A 20 -27.96 5.69 21.29
N PHE A 21 -27.81 6.98 21.05
CA PHE A 21 -28.51 7.65 19.95
C PHE A 21 -28.13 7.04 18.60
N LEU A 22 -26.84 6.80 18.36
CA LEU A 22 -26.36 6.20 17.12
C LEU A 22 -26.92 4.79 16.91
N ALA A 23 -26.94 3.94 17.95
CA ALA A 23 -27.56 2.62 17.91
C ALA A 23 -29.06 2.69 17.60
N GLU A 24 -29.78 3.63 18.23
CA GLU A 24 -31.20 3.87 17.92
C GLU A 24 -31.43 4.36 16.49
N ARG A 25 -30.46 5.05 15.87
CA ARG A 25 -30.53 5.45 14.45
C ARG A 25 -30.18 4.32 13.51
N VAL A 26 -29.23 3.45 13.85
CA VAL A 26 -28.96 2.22 13.11
C VAL A 26 -30.21 1.33 13.07
N LYS A 27 -30.88 1.17 14.21
CA LYS A 27 -32.15 0.44 14.30
C LYS A 27 -33.24 1.08 13.44
N ALA A 28 -33.38 2.41 13.50
CA ALA A 28 -34.38 3.12 12.69
C ALA A 28 -34.10 3.04 11.18
N ALA A 29 -32.83 2.90 10.78
CA ALA A 29 -32.44 2.69 9.39
C ALA A 29 -32.66 1.25 8.89
N GLY A 30 -33.10 0.32 9.75
CA GLY A 30 -33.37 -1.08 9.40
C GLY A 30 -32.24 -2.06 9.74
N GLY A 31 -31.16 -1.59 10.38
CA GLY A 31 -30.13 -2.46 10.94
C GLY A 31 -30.51 -3.02 12.31
N LYS A 32 -29.69 -3.94 12.83
CA LYS A 32 -29.76 -4.46 14.19
C LYS A 32 -28.47 -4.09 14.92
N PRO A 33 -28.49 -3.08 15.81
CA PRO A 33 -27.29 -2.64 16.50
C PRO A 33 -26.85 -3.66 17.57
N SER A 34 -25.55 -3.77 17.79
CA SER A 34 -24.94 -4.34 19.00
C SER A 34 -23.88 -3.38 19.51
N VAL A 35 -24.06 -2.86 20.72
CA VAL A 35 -23.19 -1.83 21.28
C VAL A 35 -21.91 -2.46 21.83
N LEU A 36 -20.77 -2.05 21.30
CA LEU A 36 -19.45 -2.47 21.72
C LEU A 36 -18.78 -1.41 22.59
N GLU A 37 -18.45 -1.78 23.81
CA GLU A 37 -17.69 -0.94 24.72
C GLU A 37 -16.18 -1.03 24.50
N ILE A 38 -15.54 0.12 24.29
CA ILE A 38 -14.07 0.27 24.22
C ILE A 38 -13.56 1.33 25.21
N SER A 39 -14.25 1.47 26.35
CA SER A 39 -13.93 2.46 27.40
C SER A 39 -12.56 2.21 28.03
N VAL A 40 -11.83 3.28 28.33
CA VAL A 40 -10.51 3.23 29.00
C VAL A 40 -10.57 3.60 30.48
N GLY A 41 -11.66 4.23 30.95
CA GLY A 41 -11.79 4.72 32.33
C GLY A 41 -12.55 3.78 33.24
N HIS A 42 -13.78 3.43 32.88
CA HIS A 42 -14.57 2.40 33.56
C HIS A 42 -15.54 1.70 32.61
N GLU A 43 -16.06 0.55 33.02
CA GLU A 43 -17.10 -0.18 32.29
C GLU A 43 -18.49 0.32 32.70
N VAL A 44 -19.35 0.61 31.72
CA VAL A 44 -20.67 1.21 31.98
C VAL A 44 -21.79 0.20 32.32
N GLY A 45 -21.57 -1.08 32.04
CA GLY A 45 -22.45 -2.19 32.45
C GLY A 45 -23.78 -2.32 31.69
N TRP A 46 -24.01 -1.52 30.65
CA TRP A 46 -25.22 -1.60 29.80
C TRP A 46 -24.95 -1.95 28.33
N ALA A 47 -23.68 -2.07 27.93
CA ALA A 47 -23.31 -2.46 26.57
C ALA A 47 -23.71 -3.92 26.27
N ASP A 48 -24.07 -4.21 25.03
CA ASP A 48 -24.34 -5.58 24.60
C ASP A 48 -23.05 -6.43 24.60
N ILE A 49 -21.93 -5.78 24.31
CA ILE A 49 -20.58 -6.36 24.35
C ILE A 49 -19.76 -5.52 25.34
N SER A 50 -19.49 -6.10 26.50
CA SER A 50 -18.83 -5.40 27.60
C SER A 50 -17.32 -5.27 27.39
N LEU A 51 -16.71 -4.30 28.07
CA LEU A 51 -15.24 -4.19 28.11
C LEU A 51 -14.61 -5.46 28.67
N SER A 52 -15.24 -6.08 29.67
CA SER A 52 -14.81 -7.34 30.28
C SER A 52 -14.73 -8.47 29.24
N ASP A 53 -15.72 -8.58 28.35
CA ASP A 53 -15.73 -9.59 27.28
C ASP A 53 -14.59 -9.36 26.29
N VAL A 54 -14.34 -8.10 25.93
CA VAL A 54 -13.27 -7.67 25.03
C VAL A 54 -11.90 -8.05 25.59
N VAL A 55 -11.61 -7.66 26.83
CA VAL A 55 -10.26 -7.78 27.40
C VAL A 55 -9.95 -9.22 27.84
N ALA A 56 -10.98 -10.04 28.06
CA ALA A 56 -10.83 -11.48 28.28
C ALA A 56 -10.12 -12.18 27.09
N ARG A 57 -10.27 -11.69 25.85
CA ARG A 57 -9.60 -12.27 24.65
C ARG A 57 -8.09 -12.05 24.62
N VAL A 58 -7.59 -11.18 25.50
CA VAL A 58 -6.15 -10.97 25.72
C VAL A 58 -5.72 -11.42 27.13
N GLY A 59 -6.55 -12.22 27.81
CA GLY A 59 -6.23 -12.79 29.12
C GLY A 59 -6.15 -11.74 30.24
N LYS A 60 -6.87 -10.62 30.08
CA LYS A 60 -6.93 -9.52 31.06
C LYS A 60 -8.32 -9.42 31.67
N LYS A 61 -8.40 -8.74 32.80
CA LYS A 61 -9.65 -8.25 33.39
C LYS A 61 -9.74 -6.74 33.20
N LYS A 62 -10.94 -6.17 33.31
CA LYS A 62 -11.13 -4.72 33.17
C LYS A 62 -10.33 -3.91 34.21
N GLU A 63 -10.12 -4.45 35.41
CA GLU A 63 -9.30 -3.81 36.44
C GLU A 63 -7.83 -3.66 36.01
N ASP A 64 -7.31 -4.62 35.23
CA ASP A 64 -5.95 -4.54 34.68
C ASP A 64 -5.83 -3.39 33.67
N ILE A 65 -6.91 -3.10 32.93
CA ILE A 65 -6.95 -2.01 31.96
C ILE A 65 -6.97 -0.65 32.65
N PHE A 66 -7.78 -0.51 33.70
CA PHE A 66 -7.90 0.75 34.44
C PHE A 66 -6.66 1.10 35.27
N ALA A 67 -5.79 0.12 35.53
CA ALA A 67 -4.51 0.32 36.20
C ALA A 67 -3.40 0.83 35.27
N LEU A 68 -3.61 0.81 33.95
CA LEU A 68 -2.62 1.22 32.96
C LEU A 68 -2.75 2.69 32.58
N ASP A 69 -1.68 3.23 31.98
CA ASP A 69 -1.79 4.48 31.25
C ASP A 69 -2.70 4.31 30.01
N ARG A 70 -3.26 5.42 29.53
CA ARG A 70 -4.25 5.39 28.44
C ARG A 70 -3.74 4.75 27.15
N ASN A 71 -2.45 4.89 26.84
CA ASN A 71 -1.89 4.32 25.62
C ASN A 71 -1.86 2.80 25.73
N SER A 72 -1.25 2.27 26.79
CA SER A 72 -1.18 0.83 27.05
C SER A 72 -2.57 0.19 27.19
N ALA A 73 -3.51 0.89 27.85
CA ALA A 73 -4.90 0.45 27.94
C ALA A 73 -5.56 0.35 26.55
N SER A 74 -5.41 1.39 25.72
CA SER A 74 -5.99 1.42 24.37
C SER A 74 -5.47 0.29 23.48
N ASP A 75 -4.19 -0.08 23.62
CA ASP A 75 -3.58 -1.19 22.89
C ASP A 75 -4.21 -2.54 23.22
N LEU A 76 -4.37 -2.84 24.51
CA LEU A 76 -4.96 -4.10 24.94
C LEU A 76 -6.45 -4.21 24.57
N ILE A 77 -7.18 -3.10 24.68
CA ILE A 77 -8.59 -3.04 24.25
C ILE A 77 -8.69 -3.31 22.75
N ALA A 78 -7.88 -2.64 21.93
CA ALA A 78 -7.89 -2.85 20.47
C ALA A 78 -7.57 -4.32 20.12
N GLN A 79 -6.55 -4.90 20.73
CA GLN A 79 -6.18 -6.31 20.50
C GLN A 79 -7.30 -7.29 20.90
N GLY A 80 -7.95 -7.06 22.04
CA GLY A 80 -9.09 -7.86 22.49
C GLY A 80 -10.28 -7.74 21.55
N ALA A 81 -10.58 -6.51 21.11
CA ALA A 81 -11.71 -6.23 20.24
C ALA A 81 -11.51 -6.78 18.83
N ILE A 82 -10.28 -6.73 18.29
CA ILE A 82 -9.95 -7.36 17.00
C ILE A 82 -10.24 -8.87 17.04
N LYS A 83 -9.79 -9.57 18.10
CA LYS A 83 -10.05 -11.01 18.27
C LYS A 83 -11.54 -11.31 18.37
N LEU A 84 -12.25 -10.55 19.21
CA LEU A 84 -13.69 -10.75 19.41
C LEU A 84 -14.50 -10.47 18.14
N ILE A 85 -14.22 -9.38 17.43
CA ILE A 85 -14.91 -9.05 16.18
C ILE A 85 -14.62 -10.08 15.09
N LYS A 86 -13.39 -10.63 15.04
CA LYS A 86 -13.07 -11.75 14.17
C LYS A 86 -13.92 -12.99 14.49
N GLU A 87 -14.01 -13.38 15.77
CA GLU A 87 -14.86 -14.50 16.24
C GLU A 87 -16.33 -14.29 15.82
N MET A 88 -16.86 -13.09 16.06
CA MET A 88 -18.25 -12.77 15.74
C MET A 88 -18.52 -12.74 14.23
N ARG A 89 -17.58 -12.23 13.43
CA ARG A 89 -17.68 -12.23 11.96
C ARG A 89 -17.69 -13.66 11.41
N GLU A 90 -16.80 -14.51 11.89
CA GLU A 90 -16.73 -15.94 11.50
C GLU A 90 -18.02 -16.69 11.89
N ALA A 91 -18.70 -16.25 12.95
CA ALA A 91 -20.02 -16.74 13.35
C ALA A 91 -21.21 -16.10 12.59
N GLY A 92 -20.97 -15.21 11.62
CA GLY A 92 -22.02 -14.51 10.87
C GLY A 92 -22.82 -13.51 11.69
N GLN A 93 -22.22 -12.95 12.75
CA GLN A 93 -22.89 -12.05 13.71
C GLN A 93 -22.54 -10.57 13.50
N VAL A 94 -21.74 -10.23 12.48
CA VAL A 94 -21.33 -8.86 12.16
C VAL A 94 -21.38 -8.66 10.65
N ASP A 95 -22.18 -7.71 10.21
CA ASP A 95 -22.32 -7.28 8.81
C ASP A 95 -21.73 -5.88 8.58
N GLY A 96 -21.40 -5.15 9.64
CA GLY A 96 -20.81 -3.80 9.54
C GLY A 96 -20.39 -3.25 10.90
N ILE A 97 -19.54 -2.23 10.89
CA ILE A 97 -19.11 -1.52 12.10
C ILE A 97 -19.19 -0.01 11.90
N ILE A 98 -19.73 0.67 12.91
CA ILE A 98 -19.75 2.12 13.02
C ILE A 98 -19.24 2.55 14.39
N ALA A 99 -18.45 3.61 14.45
CA ALA A 99 -17.94 4.12 15.72
C ALA A 99 -17.96 5.65 15.77
N TYR A 100 -18.10 6.21 16.97
CA TYR A 100 -18.00 7.65 17.22
C TYR A 100 -17.02 7.95 18.35
N GLY A 101 -16.04 8.80 18.09
CA GLY A 101 -15.03 9.16 19.09
C GLY A 101 -14.09 10.28 18.65
N GLY A 102 -13.49 10.96 19.63
CA GLY A 102 -12.32 11.80 19.40
C GLY A 102 -11.07 10.96 19.07
N SER A 103 -9.88 11.50 19.26
CA SER A 103 -8.63 10.83 18.87
C SER A 103 -8.44 9.43 19.45
N MET A 104 -8.68 9.24 20.76
CA MET A 104 -8.53 7.94 21.43
C MET A 104 -9.54 6.90 20.94
N GLY A 105 -10.82 7.28 20.86
CA GLY A 105 -11.87 6.39 20.38
C GLY A 105 -11.67 6.00 18.92
N ALA A 106 -11.25 6.96 18.09
CA ALA A 106 -10.88 6.70 16.70
C ALA A 106 -9.70 5.74 16.61
N SER A 107 -8.62 5.97 17.36
CA SER A 107 -7.43 5.10 17.36
C SER A 107 -7.75 3.64 17.68
N ILE A 108 -8.64 3.38 18.64
CA ILE A 108 -9.04 2.01 18.99
C ILE A 108 -9.97 1.44 17.93
N ALA A 109 -11.03 2.19 17.57
CA ALA A 109 -12.05 1.71 16.64
C ALA A 109 -11.50 1.45 15.23
N THR A 110 -10.60 2.31 14.74
CA THR A 110 -10.04 2.16 13.40
C THR A 110 -9.08 0.99 13.32
N ARG A 111 -8.38 0.62 14.40
CA ARG A 111 -7.59 -0.63 14.43
C ARG A 111 -8.46 -1.88 14.32
N ILE A 112 -9.65 -1.85 14.94
CA ILE A 112 -10.65 -2.91 14.75
C ILE A 112 -11.09 -2.93 13.28
N MET A 113 -11.45 -1.77 12.73
CA MET A 113 -11.86 -1.66 11.33
C MET A 113 -10.76 -2.10 10.36
N GLN A 114 -9.50 -1.79 10.63
CA GLN A 114 -8.37 -2.18 9.79
C GLN A 114 -8.15 -3.69 9.76
N SER A 115 -8.61 -4.43 10.78
CA SER A 115 -8.53 -5.89 10.80
C SER A 115 -9.63 -6.59 9.98
N LEU A 116 -10.61 -5.82 9.48
CA LEU A 116 -11.72 -6.34 8.69
C LEU A 116 -11.37 -6.34 7.20
N PRO A 117 -11.98 -7.24 6.40
CA PRO A 117 -11.67 -7.37 4.98
C PRO A 117 -12.05 -6.11 4.20
N ILE A 118 -11.43 -5.94 3.05
CA ILE A 118 -11.80 -4.89 2.10
C ILE A 118 -13.24 -5.12 1.61
N GLY A 119 -13.98 -4.04 1.41
CA GLY A 119 -15.39 -4.07 1.07
C GLY A 119 -16.32 -4.27 2.27
N PHE A 120 -15.79 -4.64 3.44
CA PHE A 120 -16.62 -4.76 4.65
C PHE A 120 -17.13 -3.37 5.10
N PRO A 121 -18.40 -3.19 5.49
CA PRO A 121 -18.91 -1.89 5.90
C PRO A 121 -18.23 -1.33 7.16
N LYS A 122 -17.48 -0.22 7.00
CA LYS A 122 -16.65 0.41 8.05
C LYS A 122 -16.84 1.93 8.04
N VAL A 123 -17.45 2.48 9.10
CA VAL A 123 -17.72 3.93 9.21
C VAL A 123 -17.17 4.49 10.52
N MET A 124 -16.23 5.42 10.46
CA MET A 124 -15.66 6.10 11.62
C MET A 124 -16.09 7.57 11.66
N LEU A 125 -16.80 7.97 12.70
CA LEU A 125 -17.07 9.37 12.98
C LEU A 125 -16.04 9.92 13.96
N THR A 126 -15.19 10.86 13.55
CA THR A 126 -14.19 11.45 14.43
C THR A 126 -13.90 12.91 14.16
N THR A 127 -13.65 13.68 15.22
CA THR A 127 -13.20 15.06 15.14
C THR A 127 -11.82 15.19 14.47
N MET A 128 -11.09 14.09 14.33
CA MET A 128 -9.81 14.02 13.58
C MET A 128 -9.98 13.91 12.06
N ALA A 129 -11.21 13.73 11.55
CA ALA A 129 -11.43 13.47 10.12
C ALA A 129 -11.13 14.67 9.21
N SER A 130 -11.12 15.90 9.75
CA SER A 130 -10.69 17.12 9.05
C SER A 130 -9.20 17.40 9.30
N GLY A 131 -8.35 16.39 9.14
CA GLY A 131 -6.91 16.43 9.39
C GLY A 131 -6.18 15.30 8.67
N ASP A 132 -4.99 14.92 9.16
CA ASP A 132 -4.30 13.73 8.68
C ASP A 132 -5.01 12.46 9.19
N VAL A 133 -5.60 11.74 8.24
CA VAL A 133 -6.32 10.49 8.51
C VAL A 133 -5.55 9.24 8.13
N SER A 134 -4.32 9.39 7.62
CA SER A 134 -3.49 8.26 7.20
C SER A 134 -3.27 7.20 8.29
N PRO A 135 -3.07 7.51 9.60
CA PRO A 135 -2.93 6.45 10.61
C PRO A 135 -4.25 5.75 10.95
N TYR A 136 -5.39 6.40 10.73
CA TYR A 136 -6.72 5.84 11.00
C TYR A 136 -7.20 4.96 9.85
N VAL A 137 -7.01 5.39 8.61
CA VAL A 137 -7.43 4.63 7.42
C VAL A 137 -6.42 3.53 7.12
N GLY A 138 -5.12 3.83 7.20
CA GLY A 138 -4.06 2.94 6.77
C GLY A 138 -4.19 2.62 5.28
N THR A 139 -4.29 1.33 4.98
CA THR A 139 -4.40 0.70 3.65
C THR A 139 -5.80 0.16 3.40
N ARG A 140 -6.77 0.52 4.25
CA ARG A 140 -8.12 -0.07 4.29
C ARG A 140 -9.16 0.93 3.82
N ASP A 141 -10.33 0.43 3.44
CA ASP A 141 -11.46 1.20 2.90
C ASP A 141 -12.39 1.69 4.03
N ILE A 142 -11.86 2.49 4.96
CA ILE A 142 -12.63 3.07 6.07
C ILE A 142 -13.27 4.39 5.64
N CYS A 143 -14.60 4.50 5.78
CA CYS A 143 -15.30 5.76 5.55
C CYS A 143 -15.16 6.68 6.78
N MET A 144 -14.46 7.80 6.61
CA MET A 144 -14.28 8.81 7.66
C MET A 144 -15.35 9.90 7.54
N ILE A 145 -16.08 10.17 8.63
CA ILE A 145 -17.09 11.23 8.70
C ILE A 145 -16.69 12.24 9.78
N TYR A 146 -16.64 13.52 9.43
CA TYR A 146 -16.37 14.60 10.38
C TYR A 146 -17.66 15.02 11.12
N PRO A 147 -17.78 14.79 12.44
CA PRO A 147 -19.00 15.07 13.21
C PRO A 147 -19.14 16.56 13.58
N ILE A 148 -18.17 17.40 13.22
CA ILE A 148 -18.04 18.82 13.57
C ILE A 148 -17.76 19.05 15.07
N ALA A 149 -18.58 18.49 15.96
CA ALA A 149 -18.44 18.65 17.41
C ALA A 149 -18.03 17.35 18.11
N GLU A 150 -17.26 17.50 19.19
CA GLU A 150 -16.71 16.41 19.99
C GLU A 150 -17.75 15.69 20.87
N ALA A 151 -18.77 16.41 21.34
CA ALA A 151 -19.74 15.89 22.28
C ALA A 151 -21.09 16.62 22.20
N GLY A 152 -22.11 15.96 22.72
CA GLY A 152 -23.47 16.44 22.91
C GLY A 152 -24.38 16.13 21.73
N LEU A 153 -25.60 15.68 22.03
CA LEU A 153 -26.68 15.54 21.06
C LEU A 153 -27.42 16.86 20.89
N ASN A 154 -27.12 17.59 19.82
CA ASN A 154 -27.67 18.91 19.54
C ASN A 154 -28.15 19.03 18.08
N LYS A 155 -28.60 20.23 17.69
CA LYS A 155 -29.12 20.49 16.34
C LYS A 155 -28.11 20.24 15.21
N VAL A 156 -26.81 20.19 15.52
CA VAL A 156 -25.71 19.92 14.57
C VAL A 156 -25.37 18.44 14.54
N THR A 157 -25.12 17.81 15.70
CA THR A 157 -24.62 16.43 15.75
C THR A 157 -25.68 15.37 15.45
N ARG A 158 -26.94 15.59 15.85
CA ARG A 158 -28.05 14.64 15.61
C ARG A 158 -28.23 14.28 14.12
N PRO A 159 -28.36 15.24 13.18
CA PRO A 159 -28.49 14.90 11.77
C PRO A 159 -27.25 14.19 11.21
N ILE A 160 -26.04 14.53 11.67
CA ILE A 160 -24.81 13.88 11.20
C ILE A 160 -24.75 12.41 11.65
N LEU A 161 -24.97 12.15 12.94
CA LEU A 161 -25.03 10.79 13.48
C LEU A 161 -26.17 9.97 12.83
N ASN A 162 -27.31 10.60 12.56
CA ASN A 162 -28.42 9.98 11.85
C ASN A 162 -28.03 9.55 10.43
N ASN A 163 -27.36 10.43 9.68
CA ASN A 163 -26.93 10.11 8.32
C ASN A 163 -25.86 9.03 8.30
N ALA A 164 -24.92 9.03 9.26
CA ALA A 164 -23.91 8.00 9.37
C ALA A 164 -24.50 6.61 9.68
N ALA A 165 -25.52 6.56 10.54
CA ALA A 165 -26.26 5.33 10.79
C ALA A 165 -26.96 4.79 9.53
N ALA A 166 -27.59 5.66 8.74
CA ALA A 166 -28.18 5.27 7.45
C ALA A 166 -27.10 4.79 6.47
N ALA A 167 -25.94 5.45 6.43
CA ALA A 167 -24.83 5.10 5.56
C ALA A 167 -24.29 3.69 5.85
N VAL A 168 -23.99 3.36 7.11
CA VAL A 168 -23.46 2.02 7.44
C VAL A 168 -24.47 0.90 7.17
N VAL A 169 -25.76 1.14 7.41
CA VAL A 169 -26.82 0.16 7.10
C VAL A 169 -26.97 -0.04 5.60
N GLY A 170 -26.89 1.04 4.82
CA GLY A 170 -26.86 0.98 3.35
C GLY A 170 -25.65 0.22 2.82
N MET A 171 -24.46 0.51 3.34
CA MET A 171 -23.22 -0.21 2.99
C MET A 171 -23.31 -1.71 3.33
N ALA A 172 -24.01 -2.08 4.40
CA ALA A 172 -24.23 -3.48 4.79
C ALA A 172 -25.33 -4.19 3.98
N SER A 173 -26.04 -3.45 3.14
CA SER A 173 -27.10 -3.96 2.26
C SER A 173 -26.85 -3.54 0.80
N PRO A 174 -25.65 -3.78 0.23
CA PRO A 174 -25.36 -3.40 -1.14
C PRO A 174 -26.21 -4.24 -2.11
N PRO A 175 -26.43 -3.75 -3.34
CA PRO A 175 -27.01 -4.59 -4.39
C PRO A 175 -26.12 -5.80 -4.68
N ASP A 176 -26.73 -6.91 -5.10
CA ASP A 176 -25.98 -8.10 -5.50
C ASP A 176 -25.14 -7.84 -6.76
N MET A 177 -23.93 -8.40 -6.80
CA MET A 177 -23.00 -8.29 -7.92
C MET A 177 -23.28 -9.34 -9.01
N GLU A 178 -24.54 -9.40 -9.48
CA GLU A 178 -24.96 -10.38 -10.49
C GLU A 178 -24.26 -10.16 -11.84
N GLY A 179 -23.78 -11.24 -12.45
CA GLY A 179 -23.19 -11.22 -13.79
C GLY A 179 -21.77 -10.66 -13.87
N ILE A 180 -21.11 -10.43 -12.73
CA ILE A 180 -19.70 -10.04 -12.66
C ILE A 180 -18.84 -11.30 -12.57
N GLU A 181 -17.97 -11.51 -13.55
CA GLU A 181 -16.98 -12.59 -13.53
C GLU A 181 -15.80 -12.19 -12.65
N GLU A 182 -15.46 -13.01 -11.66
CA GLU A 182 -14.25 -12.84 -10.86
C GLU A 182 -13.05 -13.43 -11.60
N LYS A 183 -12.05 -12.60 -11.88
CA LYS A 183 -10.78 -13.02 -12.49
C LYS A 183 -9.65 -12.96 -11.47
N PRO A 184 -8.58 -13.76 -11.64
CA PRO A 184 -7.39 -13.59 -10.81
C PRO A 184 -6.83 -12.18 -10.98
N LEU A 185 -6.58 -11.51 -9.85
CA LEU A 185 -6.12 -10.12 -9.85
C LEU A 185 -4.60 -10.05 -9.86
N ILE A 186 -4.06 -9.20 -10.73
CA ILE A 186 -2.64 -8.89 -10.85
C ILE A 186 -2.38 -7.47 -10.35
N GLY A 187 -1.38 -7.33 -9.47
CA GLY A 187 -0.90 -6.04 -9.01
C GLY A 187 0.09 -5.42 -10.00
N CYS A 188 0.02 -4.11 -10.23
CA CYS A 188 1.00 -3.36 -11.01
C CYS A 188 1.39 -2.08 -10.26
N MET A 189 2.69 -1.85 -10.08
CA MET A 189 3.19 -0.62 -9.44
C MET A 189 3.62 0.40 -10.50
N MET A 190 3.16 1.65 -10.36
CA MET A 190 3.35 2.72 -11.34
C MET A 190 3.86 4.02 -10.70
N PHE A 191 4.65 4.77 -11.46
CA PHE A 191 4.93 6.18 -11.20
C PHE A 191 4.84 6.99 -12.50
N GLY A 192 4.82 8.32 -12.41
CA GLY A 192 4.68 9.19 -13.58
C GLY A 192 5.76 8.91 -14.65
N VAL A 193 6.98 8.59 -14.20
CA VAL A 193 8.13 8.33 -15.09
C VAL A 193 8.14 6.93 -15.71
N THR A 194 7.28 6.01 -15.26
CA THR A 194 7.16 4.62 -15.76
C THR A 194 5.80 4.33 -16.41
N THR A 195 4.95 5.35 -16.57
CA THR A 195 3.57 5.21 -17.09
C THR A 195 3.51 4.48 -18.44
N PRO A 196 4.37 4.77 -19.45
CA PRO A 196 4.32 4.05 -20.72
C PRO A 196 4.51 2.53 -20.57
N CYS A 197 5.47 2.11 -19.74
CA CYS A 197 5.75 0.70 -19.48
C CYS A 197 4.58 0.01 -18.79
N VAL A 198 4.08 0.61 -17.70
CA VAL A 198 3.04 -0.03 -16.87
C VAL A 198 1.73 -0.16 -17.63
N LEU A 199 1.27 0.88 -18.33
CA LEU A 199 0.01 0.82 -19.08
C LEU A 199 0.05 -0.21 -20.20
N ARG A 200 1.20 -0.38 -20.85
CA ARG A 200 1.38 -1.38 -21.90
C ARG A 200 1.38 -2.79 -21.32
N ALA A 201 2.20 -3.02 -20.30
CA ALA A 201 2.31 -4.33 -19.65
C ALA A 201 0.97 -4.76 -19.02
N SER A 202 0.26 -3.85 -18.33
CA SER A 202 -1.06 -4.13 -17.76
C SER A 202 -2.08 -4.50 -18.84
N SER A 203 -2.11 -3.79 -19.97
CA SER A 203 -3.03 -4.09 -21.07
C SER A 203 -2.82 -5.50 -21.66
N ILE A 204 -1.57 -5.99 -21.69
CA ILE A 204 -1.26 -7.35 -22.16
C ILE A 204 -1.78 -8.39 -21.18
N VAL A 205 -1.61 -8.16 -19.88
CA VAL A 205 -2.10 -9.04 -18.81
C VAL A 205 -3.64 -9.07 -18.80
N GLU A 206 -4.31 -7.92 -18.96
CA GLU A 206 -5.77 -7.83 -19.09
C GLU A 206 -6.30 -8.65 -20.28
N LYS A 207 -5.67 -8.48 -21.45
CA LYS A 207 -6.01 -9.24 -22.68
C LYS A 207 -5.78 -10.74 -22.51
N ALA A 208 -4.93 -11.16 -21.58
CA ALA A 208 -4.70 -12.55 -21.26
C ALA A 208 -5.75 -13.15 -20.28
N GLY A 209 -6.74 -12.36 -19.84
CA GLY A 209 -7.87 -12.84 -19.05
C GLY A 209 -7.76 -12.59 -17.54
N TYR A 210 -6.91 -11.67 -17.11
CA TYR A 210 -6.73 -11.28 -15.71
C TYR A 210 -7.38 -9.91 -15.44
N ASP A 211 -7.77 -9.66 -14.19
CA ASP A 211 -8.00 -8.29 -13.74
C ASP A 211 -6.66 -7.67 -13.35
N VAL A 212 -6.49 -6.36 -13.58
CA VAL A 212 -5.27 -5.65 -13.21
C VAL A 212 -5.59 -4.44 -12.34
N MET A 213 -4.88 -4.33 -11.22
CA MET A 213 -4.94 -3.18 -10.32
C MET A 213 -3.61 -2.43 -10.38
N ILE A 214 -3.66 -1.22 -10.92
CA ILE A 214 -2.51 -0.32 -10.99
C ILE A 214 -2.50 0.60 -9.76
N ASN A 215 -1.47 0.47 -8.93
CA ASN A 215 -1.26 1.32 -7.77
C ASN A 215 -0.15 2.34 -8.02
N HIS A 216 -0.39 3.58 -7.60
CA HIS A 216 0.61 4.63 -7.64
C HIS A 216 1.62 4.43 -6.49
N ALA A 217 2.91 4.38 -6.80
CA ALA A 217 4.01 4.14 -5.86
C ALA A 217 4.30 5.37 -4.96
N VAL A 218 3.30 5.87 -4.23
CA VAL A 218 3.40 7.09 -3.38
C VAL A 218 3.53 6.76 -1.89
N GLY A 219 4.14 5.63 -1.57
CA GLY A 219 4.30 5.08 -0.22
C GLY A 219 3.05 4.32 0.24
N SER A 220 1.89 4.97 0.20
CA SER A 220 0.61 4.31 0.54
C SER A 220 0.24 3.23 -0.47
N GLY A 221 0.57 3.41 -1.75
CA GLY A 221 0.29 2.42 -2.79
C GLY A 221 1.09 1.15 -2.61
N GLY A 222 2.39 1.25 -2.33
CA GLY A 222 3.24 0.10 -2.00
C GLY A 222 2.75 -0.63 -0.75
N ARG A 223 2.52 0.09 0.36
CA ARG A 223 1.96 -0.53 1.58
C ARG A 223 0.66 -1.28 1.32
N SER A 224 -0.24 -0.68 0.55
CA SER A 224 -1.52 -1.31 0.20
C SER A 224 -1.30 -2.57 -0.65
N MET A 225 -0.36 -2.53 -1.59
CA MET A 225 -0.03 -3.69 -2.43
C MET A 225 0.52 -4.86 -1.58
N GLU A 226 1.47 -4.59 -0.68
CA GLU A 226 2.02 -5.62 0.21
C GLU A 226 0.93 -6.28 1.08
N GLU A 227 -0.02 -5.50 1.59
CA GLU A 227 -1.12 -6.01 2.40
C GLU A 227 -2.15 -6.79 1.58
N LEU A 228 -2.49 -6.31 0.38
CA LEU A 228 -3.38 -7.00 -0.55
C LEU A 228 -2.83 -8.35 -1.00
N ILE A 229 -1.51 -8.46 -1.15
CA ILE A 229 -0.82 -9.73 -1.41
C ILE A 229 -0.98 -10.67 -0.20
N ARG A 230 -0.71 -10.20 1.02
CA ARG A 230 -0.82 -11.03 2.24
C ARG A 230 -2.26 -11.47 2.53
N ASP A 231 -3.23 -10.63 2.19
CA ASP A 231 -4.65 -10.94 2.30
C ASP A 231 -5.15 -11.91 1.20
N GLY A 232 -4.32 -12.21 0.20
CA GLY A 232 -4.62 -13.18 -0.86
C GLY A 232 -5.44 -12.65 -2.02
N TYR A 233 -5.60 -11.32 -2.14
CA TYR A 233 -6.29 -10.72 -3.30
C TYR A 233 -5.44 -10.79 -4.57
N ILE A 234 -4.12 -10.63 -4.43
CA ILE A 234 -3.19 -10.57 -5.56
C ILE A 234 -2.56 -11.94 -5.83
N THR A 235 -2.69 -12.41 -7.07
CA THR A 235 -2.20 -13.73 -7.50
C THR A 235 -0.85 -13.69 -8.21
N GLY A 236 -0.41 -12.50 -8.64
CA GLY A 236 0.90 -12.21 -9.20
C GLY A 236 1.11 -10.70 -9.32
N ILE A 237 2.36 -10.26 -9.45
CA ILE A 237 2.69 -8.83 -9.49
C ILE A 237 3.70 -8.47 -10.59
N LEU A 238 3.38 -7.40 -11.32
CA LEU A 238 4.33 -6.60 -12.09
C LEU A 238 4.80 -5.44 -11.23
N ASP A 239 5.87 -5.67 -10.48
CA ASP A 239 6.46 -4.66 -9.61
C ASP A 239 7.47 -3.80 -10.38
N ILE A 240 6.96 -3.12 -11.41
CA ILE A 240 7.75 -2.35 -12.39
C ILE A 240 8.38 -1.12 -11.73
N THR A 241 7.71 -0.55 -10.72
CA THR A 241 8.08 0.72 -10.10
C THR A 241 8.34 0.54 -8.61
N THR A 242 9.61 0.53 -8.22
CA THR A 242 10.05 0.22 -6.86
C THR A 242 10.68 1.39 -6.12
N HIS A 243 10.53 2.63 -6.61
CA HIS A 243 11.20 3.81 -6.05
C HIS A 243 10.89 4.10 -4.58
N GLU A 244 9.78 3.60 -4.03
CA GLU A 244 9.43 3.74 -2.62
C GLU A 244 10.52 3.17 -1.68
N ILE A 245 11.37 2.26 -2.19
CA ILE A 245 12.56 1.74 -1.49
C ILE A 245 13.66 2.82 -1.38
N ALA A 246 13.89 3.59 -2.44
CA ALA A 246 14.86 4.69 -2.41
C ALA A 246 14.42 5.76 -1.42
N ASP A 247 13.14 6.12 -1.42
CA ASP A 247 12.58 7.08 -0.47
C ASP A 247 12.70 6.61 0.99
N GLU A 248 12.42 5.33 1.28
CA GLU A 248 12.61 4.75 2.62
C GLU A 248 14.07 4.79 3.08
N MET A 249 15.01 4.41 2.20
CA MET A 249 16.42 4.33 2.56
C MET A 249 17.10 5.71 2.65
N LEU A 250 16.67 6.68 1.84
CA LEU A 250 17.38 7.95 1.63
C LEU A 250 16.63 9.17 2.16
N GLY A 251 15.50 8.97 2.84
CA GLY A 251 14.73 10.04 3.49
C GLY A 251 13.82 10.84 2.56
N GLY A 252 13.31 10.20 1.50
CA GLY A 252 12.25 10.75 0.66
C GLY A 252 10.87 10.69 1.32
N VAL A 253 9.90 11.40 0.74
CA VAL A 253 8.56 11.58 1.34
C VAL A 253 7.54 10.51 0.95
N LEU A 254 7.87 9.64 -0.01
CA LEU A 254 7.01 8.59 -0.55
C LEU A 254 7.45 7.18 -0.12
N SER A 255 7.93 7.04 1.13
CA SER A 255 8.30 5.72 1.67
C SER A 255 7.08 4.79 1.80
N ALA A 256 7.26 3.53 1.38
CA ALA A 256 6.33 2.43 1.65
C ALA A 256 6.72 1.59 2.89
N GLY A 257 7.73 2.02 3.64
CA GLY A 257 8.24 1.34 4.84
C GLY A 257 9.14 0.14 4.54
N PRO A 258 9.66 -0.51 5.59
CA PRO A 258 10.72 -1.52 5.48
C PRO A 258 10.27 -2.81 4.81
N ASP A 259 8.96 -3.09 4.80
CA ASP A 259 8.38 -4.32 4.23
C ASP A 259 8.10 -4.22 2.73
N ARG A 260 8.43 -3.09 2.09
CA ARG A 260 8.28 -2.97 0.64
C ARG A 260 9.08 -4.07 -0.08
N MET A 261 8.46 -4.71 -1.06
CA MET A 261 8.97 -5.81 -1.88
C MET A 261 9.19 -7.12 -1.09
N THR A 262 8.42 -7.41 -0.04
CA THR A 262 8.56 -8.69 0.70
C THR A 262 7.36 -9.62 0.58
N ALA A 263 6.14 -9.09 0.47
CA ALA A 263 4.92 -9.91 0.55
C ALA A 263 4.84 -10.95 -0.57
N ALA A 264 5.18 -10.58 -1.81
CA ALA A 264 5.11 -11.53 -2.93
C ALA A 264 6.06 -12.72 -2.73
N GLY A 265 7.29 -12.44 -2.29
CA GLY A 265 8.29 -13.46 -1.97
C GLY A 265 7.90 -14.31 -0.75
N GLU A 266 7.32 -13.70 0.29
CA GLU A 266 6.85 -14.37 1.51
C GLU A 266 5.69 -15.33 1.23
N MET A 267 4.73 -14.89 0.43
CA MET A 267 3.52 -15.63 0.04
C MET A 267 3.75 -16.60 -1.12
N GLY A 268 4.88 -16.47 -1.83
CA GLY A 268 5.26 -17.37 -2.90
C GLY A 268 4.49 -17.17 -4.20
N ILE A 269 3.89 -15.99 -4.41
CA ILE A 269 3.23 -15.66 -5.68
C ILE A 269 4.26 -15.23 -6.74
N PRO A 270 3.99 -15.44 -8.04
CA PRO A 270 4.83 -14.91 -9.12
C PRO A 270 5.07 -13.41 -9.04
N GLN A 271 6.34 -13.00 -9.16
CA GLN A 271 6.73 -11.59 -9.18
C GLN A 271 7.76 -11.31 -10.27
N VAL A 272 7.49 -10.31 -11.09
CA VAL A 272 8.45 -9.70 -12.01
C VAL A 272 8.70 -8.28 -11.52
N ILE A 273 9.92 -8.01 -11.09
CA ILE A 273 10.35 -6.74 -10.52
C ILE A 273 11.23 -6.01 -11.52
N ALA A 274 11.09 -4.69 -11.60
CA ALA A 274 12.00 -3.84 -12.35
C ALA A 274 12.35 -2.57 -11.54
N PRO A 275 13.51 -1.94 -11.78
CA PRO A 275 14.00 -0.82 -10.98
C PRO A 275 13.35 0.54 -11.32
N GLY A 276 12.10 0.55 -11.79
CA GLY A 276 11.46 1.75 -12.31
C GLY A 276 11.36 2.86 -11.26
N GLY A 277 11.81 4.06 -11.62
CA GLY A 277 11.84 5.23 -10.73
C GLY A 277 12.86 5.17 -9.59
N LEU A 278 13.61 4.06 -9.37
CA LEU A 278 14.66 3.97 -8.34
C LEU A 278 15.82 4.94 -8.57
N ASP A 279 15.84 5.60 -9.72
CA ASP A 279 16.73 6.69 -10.07
C ASP A 279 16.37 8.03 -9.37
N LEU A 280 15.28 8.10 -8.61
CA LEU A 280 14.76 9.32 -7.98
C LEU A 280 14.50 9.17 -6.47
N ILE A 281 14.87 10.20 -5.70
CA ILE A 281 14.44 10.45 -4.32
C ILE A 281 13.39 11.54 -4.35
N ASN A 282 12.21 11.31 -3.76
CA ASN A 282 11.09 12.23 -3.88
C ASN A 282 10.95 13.16 -2.67
N PHE A 283 10.70 14.43 -2.93
CA PHE A 283 10.45 15.46 -1.94
C PHE A 283 9.19 16.26 -2.29
N GLY A 284 8.80 17.15 -1.38
CA GLY A 284 7.76 18.14 -1.63
C GLY A 284 8.22 19.27 -2.57
N PRO A 285 7.73 20.50 -2.40
CA PRO A 285 8.23 21.66 -3.14
C PRO A 285 9.76 21.79 -3.02
N LYS A 286 10.44 22.37 -4.01
CA LYS A 286 11.90 22.55 -4.02
C LYS A 286 12.47 23.12 -2.71
N SER A 287 11.75 24.03 -2.06
CA SER A 287 12.14 24.63 -0.77
C SER A 287 12.26 23.63 0.38
N THR A 288 11.72 22.43 0.23
CA THR A 288 11.77 21.33 1.20
C THR A 288 12.91 20.35 0.95
N VAL A 289 13.59 20.44 -0.20
CA VAL A 289 14.73 19.57 -0.53
C VAL A 289 15.92 19.92 0.39
N PRO A 290 16.55 18.92 1.04
CA PRO A 290 17.72 19.14 1.88
C PRO A 290 18.83 19.92 1.17
N ALA A 291 19.39 20.93 1.86
CA ALA A 291 20.44 21.79 1.30
C ALA A 291 21.74 21.04 0.97
N THR A 292 21.98 19.87 1.57
CA THR A 292 23.09 18.98 1.22
C THR A 292 22.89 18.38 -0.16
N LEU A 293 21.72 17.80 -0.44
CA LEU A 293 21.39 17.21 -1.74
C LEU A 293 21.41 18.25 -2.87
N LEU A 294 20.92 19.46 -2.62
CA LEU A 294 20.96 20.56 -3.61
C LEU A 294 22.39 20.94 -4.04
N LYS A 295 23.41 20.72 -3.19
CA LYS A 295 24.82 20.98 -3.55
C LYS A 295 25.42 19.88 -4.41
N GLU A 296 24.77 18.73 -4.48
CA GLU A 296 25.25 17.56 -5.21
C GLU A 296 24.63 17.48 -6.61
N THR A 297 23.63 18.31 -6.94
CA THR A 297 22.84 18.16 -8.17
C THR A 297 23.61 18.40 -9.47
N ASP A 298 24.79 19.01 -9.39
CA ASP A 298 25.68 19.21 -10.54
C ASP A 298 26.50 17.94 -10.87
N GLN A 299 26.46 16.91 -10.01
CA GLN A 299 27.14 15.65 -10.26
C GLN A 299 26.38 14.82 -11.32
N PRO A 300 27.09 14.07 -12.18
CA PRO A 300 26.44 13.22 -13.19
C PRO A 300 25.45 12.23 -12.57
N GLY A 301 24.19 12.27 -13.03
CA GLY A 301 23.12 11.40 -12.54
C GLY A 301 22.47 11.84 -11.23
N ARG A 302 22.89 12.96 -10.62
CA ARG A 302 22.36 13.50 -9.36
C ARG A 302 21.42 14.69 -9.56
N GLY A 303 20.99 14.94 -10.80
CA GLY A 303 20.26 16.15 -11.16
C GLY A 303 18.93 16.33 -10.44
N LEU A 304 18.47 17.59 -10.44
CA LEU A 304 17.20 17.99 -9.85
C LEU A 304 16.09 17.94 -10.92
N TYR A 305 14.95 17.36 -10.56
CA TYR A 305 13.75 17.37 -11.37
C TYR A 305 12.59 18.02 -10.63
N GLU A 306 12.24 19.25 -11.00
CA GLU A 306 11.05 19.93 -10.50
C GLU A 306 9.83 19.46 -11.30
N HIS A 307 9.20 18.36 -10.88
CA HIS A 307 8.06 17.77 -11.57
C HIS A 307 6.85 18.71 -11.63
N ASN A 308 6.51 19.31 -10.49
CA ASN A 308 5.44 20.30 -10.38
C ASN A 308 5.68 21.18 -9.13
N PRO A 309 4.88 22.24 -8.88
CA PRO A 309 5.09 23.13 -7.73
C PRO A 309 5.09 22.45 -6.35
N THR A 310 4.56 21.23 -6.25
CA THR A 310 4.44 20.46 -5.00
C THR A 310 5.40 19.28 -4.90
N VAL A 311 6.07 18.90 -5.98
CA VAL A 311 6.91 17.68 -6.04
C VAL A 311 8.23 17.99 -6.75
N THR A 312 9.32 17.69 -6.07
CA THR A 312 10.68 17.79 -6.61
C THR A 312 11.43 16.51 -6.32
N CYS A 313 12.16 16.01 -7.31
CA CYS A 313 12.96 14.79 -7.20
C CYS A 313 14.44 15.12 -7.32
N VAL A 314 15.29 14.35 -6.64
CA VAL A 314 16.75 14.38 -6.77
C VAL A 314 17.22 13.02 -7.26
N GLY A 315 18.13 12.97 -8.22
CA GLY A 315 18.64 11.69 -8.73
C GLY A 315 19.36 10.88 -7.65
N VAL A 316 19.19 9.55 -7.63
CA VAL A 316 19.94 8.66 -6.73
C VAL A 316 21.39 8.55 -7.19
N SER A 317 22.34 8.69 -6.25
CA SER A 317 23.77 8.63 -6.52
C SER A 317 24.25 7.20 -6.83
N MET A 318 25.46 7.09 -7.35
CA MET A 318 26.05 5.80 -7.74
C MET A 318 26.41 4.89 -6.56
N ASP A 319 26.63 5.46 -5.38
CA ASP A 319 26.91 4.70 -4.15
C ASP A 319 25.59 4.31 -3.47
N GLU A 320 24.63 5.23 -3.40
CA GLU A 320 23.29 4.94 -2.88
C GLU A 320 22.57 3.85 -3.69
N ILE A 321 22.67 3.86 -5.03
CA ILE A 321 22.03 2.81 -5.83
C ILE A 321 22.68 1.44 -5.64
N TYR A 322 23.98 1.41 -5.31
CA TYR A 322 24.65 0.17 -4.97
C TYR A 322 24.07 -0.40 -3.67
N GLU A 323 23.92 0.43 -2.64
CA GLU A 323 23.29 0.03 -1.36
C GLU A 323 21.83 -0.44 -1.54
N ILE A 324 21.05 0.26 -2.37
CA ILE A 324 19.69 -0.13 -2.74
C ILE A 324 19.68 -1.49 -3.45
N GLY A 325 20.63 -1.72 -4.37
CA GLY A 325 20.79 -3.00 -5.07
C GLY A 325 21.05 -4.16 -4.11
N GLU A 326 21.95 -3.97 -3.13
CA GLU A 326 22.18 -4.98 -2.09
C GLU A 326 20.92 -5.20 -1.24
N HIS A 327 20.19 -4.13 -0.91
CA HIS A 327 18.96 -4.20 -0.14
C HIS A 327 17.88 -5.03 -0.85
N MET A 328 17.64 -4.76 -2.13
CA MET A 328 16.67 -5.51 -2.94
C MET A 328 17.10 -6.95 -3.17
N ALA A 329 18.40 -7.19 -3.42
CA ALA A 329 18.95 -8.54 -3.56
C ALA A 329 18.71 -9.40 -2.30
N ARG A 330 18.91 -8.84 -1.10
CA ARG A 330 18.63 -9.54 0.17
C ARG A 330 17.16 -9.95 0.29
N LYS A 331 16.23 -9.10 -0.13
CA LYS A 331 14.78 -9.41 -0.15
C LYS A 331 14.46 -10.52 -1.16
N LEU A 332 15.03 -10.45 -2.36
CA LEU A 332 14.86 -11.47 -3.40
C LEU A 332 15.40 -12.84 -2.97
N ASN A 333 16.54 -12.88 -2.27
CA ASN A 333 17.09 -14.13 -1.75
C ASN A 333 16.13 -14.83 -0.77
N ALA A 334 15.30 -14.07 -0.05
CA ALA A 334 14.28 -14.61 0.85
C ALA A 334 12.99 -15.07 0.13
N ALA A 335 12.83 -14.78 -1.17
CA ALA A 335 11.63 -15.13 -1.92
C ALA A 335 11.48 -16.65 -2.08
N LYS A 336 10.26 -17.14 -1.87
CA LYS A 336 9.90 -18.56 -1.94
C LYS A 336 9.29 -18.96 -3.29
N GLY A 337 8.66 -18.02 -3.99
CA GLY A 337 7.99 -18.23 -5.29
C GLY A 337 8.85 -17.81 -6.49
N PRO A 338 8.36 -18.04 -7.72
CA PRO A 338 9.02 -17.58 -8.95
C PRO A 338 9.25 -16.07 -8.94
N SER A 339 10.50 -15.65 -9.07
CA SER A 339 10.90 -14.25 -8.92
C SER A 339 11.92 -13.87 -9.99
N ILE A 340 11.65 -12.79 -10.71
CA ILE A 340 12.61 -12.19 -11.65
C ILE A 340 12.89 -10.75 -11.25
N MET A 341 14.18 -10.41 -11.20
CA MET A 341 14.64 -9.02 -11.26
C MET A 341 15.06 -8.72 -12.70
N CYS A 342 14.27 -7.91 -13.41
CA CYS A 342 14.55 -7.47 -14.75
C CYS A 342 15.18 -6.06 -14.71
N VAL A 343 16.39 -5.90 -15.24
CA VAL A 343 17.12 -4.63 -15.22
C VAL A 343 17.24 -4.09 -16.65
N PRO A 344 16.45 -3.06 -17.02
CA PRO A 344 16.67 -2.32 -18.26
C PRO A 344 17.96 -1.52 -18.14
N MET A 345 18.89 -1.75 -19.05
CA MET A 345 20.25 -1.20 -18.99
C MET A 345 20.34 0.22 -19.54
N ARG A 346 19.35 0.68 -20.31
CA ARG A 346 19.35 2.01 -20.97
C ARG A 346 18.55 3.06 -20.22
N GLY A 347 18.15 2.78 -18.98
CA GLY A 347 17.46 3.71 -18.08
C GLY A 347 16.12 3.21 -17.55
N TRP A 348 15.69 3.79 -16.42
CA TRP A 348 14.61 3.26 -15.59
C TRP A 348 13.32 4.09 -15.57
N GLY A 349 13.24 5.11 -16.42
CA GLY A 349 12.08 5.97 -16.55
C GLY A 349 12.43 7.26 -17.27
N ALA A 350 11.42 8.12 -17.46
CA ALA A 350 11.56 9.36 -18.21
C ALA A 350 12.75 10.26 -17.77
N CYS A 351 13.14 10.25 -16.49
CA CYS A 351 14.23 11.09 -16.00
C CYS A 351 15.63 10.51 -16.28
N ASP A 352 15.75 9.23 -16.62
CA ASP A 352 17.01 8.52 -16.88
C ASP A 352 17.12 8.16 -18.37
N LEU A 353 17.06 9.19 -19.23
CA LEU A 353 17.02 9.01 -20.68
C LEU A 353 18.15 9.81 -21.36
N ALA A 354 18.89 9.17 -22.27
CA ALA A 354 20.03 9.78 -22.96
C ALA A 354 19.66 10.97 -23.85
N THR A 355 18.49 10.90 -24.48
CA THR A 355 17.97 11.91 -25.42
C THR A 355 16.49 12.11 -25.21
N PRO A 356 15.94 13.34 -25.32
CA PRO A 356 14.51 13.57 -25.24
C PRO A 356 13.69 12.66 -26.15
N ASP A 357 12.66 12.04 -25.59
CA ASP A 357 11.64 11.30 -26.30
C ASP A 357 10.33 11.39 -25.51
N ILE A 358 9.34 12.06 -26.10
CA ILE A 358 8.05 12.29 -25.46
C ILE A 358 7.25 10.99 -25.29
N GLU A 359 7.44 10.01 -26.18
CA GLU A 359 6.77 8.71 -26.10
C GLU A 359 7.31 7.89 -24.92
N LEU A 360 8.58 8.11 -24.56
CA LEU A 360 9.21 7.55 -23.37
C LEU A 360 9.01 8.42 -22.11
N GLY A 361 8.27 9.53 -22.22
CA GLY A 361 7.84 10.39 -21.13
C GLY A 361 8.73 11.61 -20.86
N TRP A 362 9.77 11.88 -21.66
CA TRP A 362 10.69 12.99 -21.44
C TRP A 362 10.72 13.99 -22.59
N ALA A 363 10.20 15.20 -22.35
CA ALA A 363 10.18 16.30 -23.30
C ALA A 363 11.16 17.44 -22.95
N GLY A 364 12.18 17.15 -22.13
CA GLY A 364 13.14 18.15 -21.68
C GLY A 364 14.06 18.68 -22.79
N PRO A 365 14.83 19.75 -22.52
CA PRO A 365 15.71 20.39 -23.51
C PRO A 365 16.96 19.57 -23.86
N GLY A 366 17.20 18.44 -23.18
CA GLY A 366 18.36 17.57 -23.36
C GLY A 366 18.14 16.24 -22.64
N ALA A 367 19.23 15.51 -22.35
CA ALA A 367 19.15 14.28 -21.57
C ALA A 367 18.34 14.47 -20.28
N GLY A 368 17.73 13.39 -19.81
CA GLY A 368 17.02 13.37 -18.55
C GLY A 368 17.93 13.82 -17.40
N PRO A 369 17.37 14.48 -16.36
CA PRO A 369 18.15 15.13 -15.32
C PRO A 369 19.01 14.15 -14.51
N VAL A 370 18.65 12.87 -14.53
CA VAL A 370 19.37 11.82 -13.78
C VAL A 370 20.09 10.84 -14.70
N TRP A 371 20.12 11.11 -16.01
CA TRP A 371 20.91 10.34 -16.97
C TRP A 371 22.41 10.55 -16.75
N ALA A 372 23.15 9.44 -16.73
CA ALA A 372 24.60 9.43 -16.84
C ALA A 372 25.01 8.20 -17.64
N ALA A 373 25.78 8.39 -18.71
CA ALA A 373 26.27 7.29 -19.54
C ALA A 373 27.38 6.49 -18.83
N ASP A 374 27.38 5.18 -19.02
CA ASP A 374 28.51 4.33 -18.64
C ASP A 374 29.75 4.63 -19.50
N GLU A 375 30.93 4.46 -18.90
CA GLU A 375 32.21 4.80 -19.53
C GLU A 375 32.60 3.81 -20.64
N ASN A 376 32.21 2.54 -20.51
CA ASN A 376 32.56 1.48 -21.45
C ASN A 376 31.45 1.24 -22.48
N ASN A 377 30.19 1.46 -22.11
CA ASN A 377 29.05 1.39 -23.01
C ASN A 377 28.15 2.63 -22.85
N PRO A 378 28.36 3.69 -23.66
CA PRO A 378 27.61 4.94 -23.53
C PRO A 378 26.10 4.85 -23.78
N GLN A 379 25.60 3.71 -24.28
CA GLN A 379 24.16 3.46 -24.41
C GLN A 379 23.53 3.00 -23.09
N TRP A 380 24.34 2.56 -22.14
CA TRP A 380 23.86 2.10 -20.83
C TRP A 380 23.93 3.22 -19.80
N SER A 381 22.97 3.18 -18.89
CA SER A 381 22.98 4.03 -17.71
C SER A 381 24.09 3.54 -16.77
N LYS A 382 24.96 4.47 -16.36
CA LYS A 382 25.98 4.24 -15.33
C LYS A 382 25.36 3.71 -14.04
N ARG A 383 24.13 4.13 -13.73
CA ARG A 383 23.35 3.67 -12.59
C ARG A 383 23.00 2.18 -12.71
N SER A 384 22.53 1.75 -13.88
CA SER A 384 22.23 0.33 -14.12
C SER A 384 23.47 -0.54 -13.93
N MET A 385 24.65 -0.09 -14.38
CA MET A 385 25.90 -0.82 -14.16
C MET A 385 26.26 -0.96 -12.67
N ARG A 386 26.10 0.11 -11.89
CA ARG A 386 26.36 0.08 -10.44
C ARG A 386 25.36 -0.79 -9.69
N TYR A 387 24.10 -0.76 -10.09
CA TYR A 387 23.06 -1.64 -9.55
C TYR A 387 23.34 -3.11 -9.84
N VAL A 388 23.71 -3.45 -11.09
CA VAL A 388 24.09 -4.82 -11.47
C VAL A 388 25.29 -5.32 -10.68
N GLN A 389 26.28 -4.47 -10.39
CA GLN A 389 27.40 -4.84 -9.52
C GLN A 389 26.93 -5.26 -8.12
N ALA A 390 25.99 -4.51 -7.52
CA ALA A 390 25.43 -4.85 -6.21
C ALA A 390 24.62 -6.15 -6.25
N LEU A 391 23.81 -6.35 -7.30
CA LEU A 391 23.05 -7.60 -7.49
C LEU A 391 24.00 -8.80 -7.60
N LYS A 392 25.06 -8.72 -8.40
CA LYS A 392 26.06 -9.80 -8.55
C LYS A 392 26.76 -10.14 -7.25
N ALA A 393 27.02 -9.15 -6.40
CA ALA A 393 27.69 -9.34 -5.13
C ALA A 393 26.79 -10.04 -4.09
N THR A 394 25.46 -9.95 -4.25
CA THR A 394 24.51 -10.27 -3.16
C THR A 394 23.53 -11.39 -3.50
N ILE A 395 23.10 -11.52 -4.75
CA ILE A 395 22.10 -12.53 -5.15
C ILE A 395 22.68 -13.93 -5.04
N ASP A 396 21.89 -14.85 -4.50
CA ASP A 396 22.19 -16.28 -4.46
C ASP A 396 22.00 -16.89 -5.86
N PRO A 397 23.08 -17.29 -6.55
CA PRO A 397 23.00 -17.85 -7.90
C PRO A 397 22.41 -19.26 -7.92
N ASP A 398 22.39 -19.96 -6.78
CA ASP A 398 21.98 -21.37 -6.69
C ASP A 398 20.45 -21.52 -6.53
N LYS A 399 19.72 -20.42 -6.29
CA LYS A 399 18.25 -20.42 -6.28
C LYS A 399 17.70 -20.67 -7.69
N ASP A 400 16.92 -21.73 -7.84
CA ASP A 400 16.21 -22.09 -9.07
C ASP A 400 14.96 -21.24 -9.31
N ASN A 401 14.37 -20.70 -8.24
CA ASN A 401 13.18 -19.86 -8.28
C ASN A 401 13.48 -18.36 -8.43
N LEU A 402 14.74 -17.96 -8.56
CA LEU A 402 15.18 -16.56 -8.70
C LEU A 402 16.10 -16.38 -9.92
N GLU A 403 15.79 -15.41 -10.76
CA GLU A 403 16.60 -15.03 -11.92
C GLU A 403 16.79 -13.51 -12.00
N VAL A 404 17.98 -13.08 -12.42
CA VAL A 404 18.25 -11.70 -12.82
C VAL A 404 18.39 -11.67 -14.33
N ILE A 405 17.60 -10.84 -14.99
CA ILE A 405 17.64 -10.68 -16.44
C ILE A 405 18.05 -9.25 -16.76
N LEU A 406 19.15 -9.10 -17.48
CA LEU A 406 19.58 -7.80 -18.00
C LEU A 406 19.00 -7.61 -19.39
N VAL A 407 18.39 -6.46 -19.62
CA VAL A 407 17.69 -6.13 -20.88
C VAL A 407 18.35 -4.91 -21.49
N ASP A 408 18.89 -5.03 -22.71
CA ASP A 408 19.48 -3.93 -23.46
C ASP A 408 18.41 -3.02 -24.11
N LYS A 409 17.53 -2.49 -23.27
CA LYS A 409 16.43 -1.57 -23.59
C LYS A 409 16.28 -0.53 -22.49
N HIS A 410 15.54 0.54 -22.79
CA HIS A 410 15.03 1.47 -21.79
C HIS A 410 13.72 0.93 -21.21
N MET A 411 13.43 1.21 -19.94
CA MET A 411 12.23 0.70 -19.24
C MET A 411 10.92 0.99 -19.99
N ASN A 412 10.79 2.20 -20.55
CA ASN A 412 9.59 2.62 -21.27
C ASN A 412 9.55 2.17 -22.74
N ASP A 413 10.56 1.44 -23.22
CA ASP A 413 10.50 0.86 -24.56
C ASP A 413 9.35 -0.16 -24.64
N PRO A 414 8.52 -0.15 -25.69
CA PRO A 414 7.41 -1.08 -25.84
C PRO A 414 7.81 -2.55 -25.68
N GLU A 415 8.96 -2.94 -26.24
CA GLU A 415 9.47 -4.31 -26.16
C GLU A 415 9.88 -4.71 -24.73
N CYS A 416 10.32 -3.75 -23.91
CA CYS A 416 10.63 -4.01 -22.49
C CYS A 416 9.33 -4.31 -21.72
N ALA A 417 8.29 -3.50 -21.93
CA ALA A 417 6.99 -3.71 -21.30
C ALA A 417 6.34 -5.04 -21.70
N ASP A 418 6.42 -5.39 -22.99
CA ASP A 418 5.95 -6.68 -23.51
C ASP A 418 6.67 -7.84 -22.82
N PHE A 419 7.99 -7.76 -22.72
CA PHE A 419 8.82 -8.78 -22.10
C PHE A 419 8.48 -8.98 -20.63
N LEU A 420 8.30 -7.91 -19.86
CA LEU A 420 7.91 -7.99 -18.43
C LEU A 420 6.53 -8.67 -18.25
N ALA A 421 5.56 -8.32 -19.09
CA ALA A 421 4.23 -8.93 -19.06
C ALA A 421 4.27 -10.43 -19.44
N GLU A 422 5.02 -10.77 -20.50
CA GLU A 422 5.20 -12.16 -20.94
C GLU A 422 5.83 -13.03 -19.85
N LEU A 423 6.89 -12.54 -19.18
CA LEU A 423 7.54 -13.24 -18.07
C LEU A 423 6.54 -13.57 -16.96
N LEU A 424 5.72 -12.61 -16.53
CA LEU A 424 4.72 -12.86 -15.50
C LEU A 424 3.67 -13.87 -15.97
N LEU A 425 3.17 -13.74 -17.20
CA LEU A 425 2.20 -14.66 -17.78
C LEU A 425 2.75 -16.10 -17.90
N GLU A 426 4.05 -16.27 -18.15
CA GLU A 426 4.70 -17.58 -18.12
C GLU A 426 4.75 -18.17 -16.72
N MET A 427 5.12 -17.37 -15.71
CA MET A 427 5.12 -17.82 -14.31
C MET A 427 3.72 -18.21 -13.85
N LEU A 428 2.70 -17.40 -14.15
CA LEU A 428 1.31 -17.68 -13.81
C LEU A 428 0.79 -18.97 -14.46
N LYS A 429 1.34 -19.36 -15.62
CA LYS A 429 1.03 -20.61 -16.32
C LYS A 429 1.91 -21.79 -15.90
N GLY A 430 2.84 -21.60 -14.97
CA GLY A 430 3.81 -22.62 -14.54
C GLY A 430 4.78 -23.04 -15.65
N LYS A 431 5.03 -22.17 -16.64
CA LYS A 431 5.90 -22.44 -17.79
C LYS A 431 7.29 -21.80 -17.66
N TRP A 432 7.46 -20.90 -16.70
CA TRP A 432 8.75 -20.26 -16.45
C TRP A 432 9.71 -21.22 -15.75
N THR A 433 10.97 -21.20 -16.20
CA THR A 433 12.12 -21.81 -15.53
C THR A 433 13.31 -20.88 -15.70
N LYS A 434 14.18 -20.78 -14.69
CA LYS A 434 15.40 -19.97 -14.75
C LYS A 434 16.20 -20.21 -16.04
N GLY A 435 16.50 -19.14 -16.77
CA GLY A 435 17.25 -19.17 -18.03
C GLY A 435 16.41 -19.43 -19.29
N ASN A 436 15.09 -19.62 -19.18
CA ASN A 436 14.24 -19.93 -20.35
C ASN A 436 14.18 -18.80 -21.40
N ARG A 437 14.55 -17.57 -21.02
CA ARG A 437 14.59 -16.39 -21.90
C ARG A 437 16.02 -15.90 -22.20
N ALA A 438 17.06 -16.69 -21.90
CA ALA A 438 18.46 -16.28 -22.10
C ALA A 438 18.81 -15.96 -23.57
N ASP A 439 18.15 -16.61 -24.53
CA ASP A 439 18.38 -16.42 -25.97
C ASP A 439 17.55 -15.26 -26.58
N HIS A 440 16.82 -14.50 -25.77
CA HIS A 440 16.01 -13.39 -26.28
C HIS A 440 16.91 -12.31 -26.91
N PRO A 441 16.57 -11.70 -28.07
CA PRO A 441 17.49 -10.86 -28.85
C PRO A 441 18.13 -9.65 -28.15
N PHE A 442 17.49 -9.17 -27.07
CA PHE A 442 17.97 -8.04 -26.27
C PHE A 442 18.27 -8.41 -24.81
N VAL A 443 18.22 -9.70 -24.46
CA VAL A 443 18.71 -10.17 -23.16
C VAL A 443 20.22 -10.30 -23.26
N ILE A 444 20.94 -9.75 -22.29
CA ILE A 444 22.40 -9.80 -22.22
C ILE A 444 22.85 -10.64 -21.01
N PRO A 445 24.06 -11.22 -21.04
CA PRO A 445 24.57 -12.02 -19.94
C PRO A 445 24.60 -11.23 -18.63
N PHE A 446 24.05 -11.81 -17.56
CA PHE A 446 24.03 -11.19 -16.23
C PHE A 446 25.44 -10.89 -15.73
#